data_AF-A0A1E7HDV8-F1
#
_entry.id   AF-A0A1E7HDV8-F1
#
_cell.length_a   1.000
_cell.length_b   1.000
_cell.length_c   1.000
_cell.angle_alpha   90.00
_cell.angle_beta   90.00
_cell.angle_gamma   90.00
#
_symmetry.space_group_name_H-M   'P 1'
#
loop_
_entity.id
_entity.type
_entity.pdbx_description
1 polymer ?
#
loop_
_entity_poly.entity_id
_entity_poly.type
_entity_poly.pdbx_seq_one_letter_code
_entity_poly.pdbx_strand_id
1 'polypeptide(L)'
;MELDLAYAITIHKSQGSEFQAVIIPVLTQHFKMLYRNLIYTGLTRARSLAIFVGTRKALAMAVRQQDSSKRQTALKLLLGGERRG
;
A
#
# COMPACT_ATOMS: atom_id res chain seq x y z
N MET A 1 23.63 13.98 -10.43
CA MET A 1 22.73 12.84 -10.31
C MET A 1 22.90 12.29 -8.91
N GLU A 2 21.84 12.28 -8.11
CA GLU A 2 21.84 11.64 -6.79
C GLU A 2 21.32 10.21 -7.00
N LEU A 3 22.20 9.23 -6.80
CA LEU A 3 21.89 7.81 -6.97
C LEU A 3 21.79 7.17 -5.57
N ASP A 4 20.61 6.64 -5.26
CA ASP A 4 20.35 5.89 -4.04
C ASP A 4 20.51 4.38 -4.27
N LEU A 5 20.86 3.65 -3.20
CA LEU A 5 20.84 2.19 -3.20
C LEU A 5 19.41 1.66 -3.38
N ALA A 6 19.24 0.65 -4.24
CA ALA A 6 17.95 0.05 -4.56
C ALA A 6 17.79 -1.40 -4.06
N TYR A 7 18.57 -1.82 -3.05
CA TYR A 7 18.45 -3.16 -2.45
C TYR A 7 17.07 -3.41 -1.83
N ALA A 8 16.43 -2.35 -1.34
CA ALA A 8 15.04 -2.35 -0.90
C ALA A 8 14.40 -1.03 -1.32
N ILE A 9 13.15 -1.09 -1.76
CA ILE A 9 12.37 0.09 -2.13
C ILE A 9 11.06 0.10 -1.35
N THR A 10 10.52 1.29 -1.12
CA THR A 10 9.20 1.41 -0.49
C THR A 10 8.10 0.97 -1.46
N ILE A 11 6.98 0.49 -0.91
CA ILE A 11 5.80 0.13 -1.72
C ILE A 11 5.35 1.33 -2.58
N HIS A 12 5.44 2.56 -2.05
CA HIS A 12 5.14 3.79 -2.78
C HIS A 12 6.08 4.01 -3.98
N LYS A 13 7.40 3.85 -3.80
CA LYS A 13 8.36 3.96 -4.90
C LYS A 13 8.21 2.84 -5.95
N SER A 14 7.58 1.71 -5.60
CA SER A 14 7.31 0.60 -6.52
C SER A 14 5.99 0.70 -7.31
N GLN A 15 5.22 1.78 -7.14
CA GLN A 15 3.93 1.94 -7.80
C GLN A 15 4.06 1.89 -9.33
N GLY A 16 3.27 1.03 -9.97
CA GLY A 16 3.32 0.80 -11.42
C GLY A 16 4.36 -0.24 -11.87
N SER A 17 5.25 -0.70 -10.99
CA SER A 17 6.22 -1.76 -11.29
C SER A 17 5.77 -3.13 -10.79
N GLU A 18 6.22 -4.21 -11.43
CA GLU A 18 5.97 -5.58 -10.98
C GLU A 18 7.26 -6.41 -11.02
N PHE A 19 7.36 -7.41 -10.14
CA PHE A 19 8.55 -8.25 -9.97
C PHE A 19 8.15 -9.72 -9.88
N GLN A 20 9.02 -10.62 -10.34
CA GLN A 20 8.76 -12.07 -10.34
C GLN A 20 8.47 -12.60 -8.92
N ALA A 21 9.27 -12.17 -7.96
CA ALA A 21 9.11 -12.45 -6.54
C ALA A 21 9.27 -11.17 -5.72
N VAL A 22 8.49 -11.01 -4.66
CA VAL A 22 8.56 -9.85 -3.74
C VAL A 22 8.59 -10.34 -2.30
N ILE A 23 9.49 -9.76 -1.52
CA ILE A 23 9.59 -9.98 -0.07
C ILE A 23 9.09 -8.72 0.64
N ILE A 24 8.08 -8.86 1.50
CA ILE A 24 7.41 -7.75 2.18
C ILE A 24 7.61 -7.91 3.69
N PRO A 25 8.47 -7.09 4.33
CA PRO A 25 8.58 -7.09 5.77
C PRO A 25 7.32 -6.47 6.41
N VAL A 26 6.67 -7.20 7.32
CA VAL A 26 5.46 -6.78 8.06
C VAL A 26 5.74 -6.88 9.55
N LEU A 27 6.27 -5.79 10.10
CA LEU A 27 6.71 -5.70 11.49
C LEU A 27 5.80 -4.76 12.28
N THR A 28 5.53 -5.09 13.54
CA THR A 28 4.69 -4.26 14.43
C THR A 28 5.30 -2.88 14.69
N GLN A 29 6.62 -2.71 14.56
CA GLN A 29 7.30 -1.41 14.70
C GLN A 29 6.85 -0.37 13.66
N HIS A 30 6.28 -0.79 12.52
CA HIS A 30 5.76 0.09 11.48
C HIS A 30 4.25 0.31 11.58
N PHE A 31 3.65 0.17 12.77
CA PHE A 31 2.19 0.13 12.93
C PHE A 31 1.44 1.30 12.28
N LYS A 32 2.04 2.50 12.24
CA LYS A 32 1.44 3.70 11.62
C LYS A 32 1.23 3.58 10.10
N MET A 33 1.88 2.63 9.43
CA MET A 33 1.74 2.38 8.00
C MET A 33 1.07 1.04 7.69
N LEU A 34 0.61 0.31 8.71
CA LEU A 34 -0.08 -0.98 8.53
C LEU A 34 -1.54 -0.73 8.13
N TYR A 35 -1.76 -0.36 6.88
CA TYR A 35 -3.10 -0.21 6.29
C TYR A 35 -3.35 -1.29 5.23
N ARG A 36 -4.62 -1.69 5.09
CA ARG A 36 -5.03 -2.73 4.13
C ARG A 36 -4.66 -2.38 2.69
N ASN A 37 -4.78 -1.11 2.31
CA ASN A 37 -4.38 -0.64 0.98
C ASN A 37 -2.88 -0.83 0.74
N LEU A 38 -2.01 -0.54 1.72
CA LEU A 38 -0.57 -0.70 1.54
C LEU A 38 -0.17 -2.17 1.37
N ILE A 39 -0.75 -3.07 2.18
CA ILE A 39 -0.54 -4.52 2.04
C ILE A 39 -1.01 -5.01 0.68
N TYR A 40 -2.19 -4.57 0.23
CA TYR A 40 -2.73 -4.93 -1.07
C TYR A 40 -1.84 -4.42 -2.22
N THR A 41 -1.40 -3.16 -2.16
CA THR A 41 -0.49 -2.61 -3.16
C THR A 41 0.83 -3.37 -3.21
N GLY A 42 1.43 -3.67 -2.06
CA GLY A 42 2.65 -4.48 -1.97
C GLY A 42 2.46 -5.88 -2.56
N LEU A 43 1.35 -6.55 -2.21
CA LEU A 43 1.03 -7.89 -2.73
C LEU A 43 0.91 -7.91 -4.25
N THR A 44 0.24 -6.90 -4.84
CA THR A 44 0.09 -6.80 -6.30
C THR A 44 1.39 -6.43 -7.03
N ARG A 45 2.49 -6.16 -6.33
CA ARG A 45 3.80 -6.00 -6.99
C ARG A 45 4.42 -7.37 -7.35
N ALA A 46 3.93 -8.47 -6.77
CA ALA A 46 4.43 -9.82 -7.03
C ALA A 46 3.67 -10.48 -8.20
N ARG A 47 4.41 -10.96 -9.21
CA ARG A 47 3.83 -11.69 -10.35
C ARG A 47 3.64 -13.17 -10.08
N SER A 48 4.54 -13.79 -9.31
CA SER A 48 4.51 -15.24 -9.09
C SER A 48 4.67 -15.65 -7.63
N LEU A 49 5.44 -14.89 -6.83
CA LEU A 49 5.67 -15.22 -5.43
C LEU A 49 5.68 -13.99 -4.55
N ALA A 50 4.87 -14.00 -3.49
CA ALA A 50 4.91 -12.99 -2.44
C ALA A 50 5.25 -13.65 -1.10
N ILE A 51 6.29 -13.15 -0.43
CA ILE A 51 6.73 -13.63 0.87
C ILE A 51 6.53 -12.51 1.89
N PHE A 52 5.72 -12.77 2.92
CA PHE A 52 5.59 -11.86 4.05
C PHE A 52 6.52 -12.28 5.17
N VAL A 53 7.40 -11.37 5.61
CA VAL A 53 8.36 -11.63 6.69
C VAL A 53 7.95 -10.85 7.93
N GLY A 54 7.57 -11.53 8.99
CA GLY A 54 7.13 -10.89 10.24
C GLY A 54 6.21 -11.79 11.07
N THR A 55 5.31 -11.17 11.84
CA THR A 55 4.39 -11.91 12.71
C THR A 55 2.99 -11.99 12.12
N ARG A 56 2.28 -13.10 12.38
CA ARG A 56 0.86 -13.23 12.03
C ARG A 56 0.02 -12.10 12.63
N LYS A 57 0.37 -11.65 13.84
CA LYS A 57 -0.27 -10.51 14.51
C LYS A 57 -0.14 -9.22 13.69
N ALA A 58 1.05 -8.88 13.23
CA ALA A 58 1.28 -7.66 12.44
C ALA A 58 0.51 -7.69 11.12
N LEU A 59 0.54 -8.83 10.41
CA LEU A 59 -0.24 -9.01 9.17
C LEU A 59 -1.74 -8.89 9.44
N ALA A 60 -2.25 -9.54 10.48
CA ALA A 60 -3.66 -9.49 10.84
C ALA A 60 -4.11 -8.07 11.25
N MET A 61 -3.25 -7.29 11.93
CA MET A 61 -3.50 -5.87 12.20
C MET A 61 -3.61 -5.08 10.89
N ALA A 62 -2.64 -5.23 9.99
CA ALA A 62 -2.59 -4.49 8.73
C ALA A 62 -3.77 -4.77 7.81
N VAL A 63 -4.21 -6.02 7.72
CA VAL A 63 -5.37 -6.42 6.89
C VAL A 63 -6.69 -5.88 7.48
N ARG A 64 -6.82 -5.81 8.81
CA ARG A 64 -8.01 -5.28 9.49
C ARG A 64 -8.07 -3.75 9.49
N GLN A 65 -6.93 -3.08 9.48
CA GLN A 65 -6.85 -1.64 9.52
C GLN A 65 -7.26 -1.05 8.16
N GLN A 66 -8.50 -0.57 8.08
CA GLN A 66 -8.93 0.35 7.03
C GLN A 66 -8.22 1.68 7.23
N ASP A 67 -7.74 2.29 6.15
CA ASP A 67 -7.30 3.68 6.20
C ASP A 67 -8.50 4.54 6.60
N SER A 68 -8.47 5.02 7.84
CA SER A 68 -9.53 5.82 8.45
C SER A 68 -9.39 7.30 8.11
N SER A 69 -8.32 7.70 7.41
CA SER A 69 -8.21 9.04 6.86
C SER A 69 -9.25 9.20 5.75
N LYS A 70 -10.34 9.90 6.08
CA LYS A 70 -11.30 10.35 5.07
C LYS A 70 -10.60 11.37 4.19
N ARG A 71 -10.33 11.01 2.94
CA ARG A 71 -9.81 11.94 1.94
C ARG A 71 -10.74 13.16 1.85
N GLN A 72 -10.23 14.32 2.27
CA GLN A 72 -10.96 15.57 2.11
C GLN A 72 -10.92 15.96 0.64
N THR A 73 -12.05 15.84 -0.05
CA THR A 73 -12.17 16.17 -1.49
C THR A 73 -13.58 16.62 -1.83
N ALA A 74 -13.69 17.69 -2.62
CA ALA A 74 -14.96 18.21 -3.13
C ALA A 74 -15.42 17.49 -4.41
N LEU A 75 -14.61 16.60 -5.01
CA LEU A 75 -14.89 16.00 -6.31
C LEU A 75 -16.25 15.29 -6.36
N LYS A 76 -16.63 14.58 -5.30
CA LYS A 76 -17.93 13.90 -5.20
C LYS A 76 -19.10 14.91 -5.25
N LEU A 77 -18.93 16.08 -4.64
CA LEU A 77 -19.93 17.15 -4.64
C LEU A 77 -20.02 17.78 -6.04
N LEU A 78 -18.88 18.07 -6.67
CA LEU A 78 -18.81 18.66 -8.01
C LEU A 78 -19.47 17.76 -9.07
N LEU A 79 -19.14 16.47 -9.10
CA LEU A 79 -19.74 15.51 -10.04
C LEU A 79 -21.25 15.27 -9.81
N GLY A 80 -21.74 15.52 -8.59
CA GLY A 80 -23.16 15.45 -8.26
C GLY A 80 -23.97 16.65 -8.76
N GLY A 81 -23.30 17.77 -9.07
CA GLY A 81 -23.91 19.01 -9.56
C GLY A 81 -24.16 19.04 -11.08
N GLU A 82 -23.53 18.16 -11.86
CA GLU A 82 -23.61 18.15 -13.34
C GLU A 82 -24.82 17.38 -13.90
N ARG A 83 -25.69 16.79 -13.07
CA ARG A 83 -26.96 16.17 -13.53
C ARG A 83 -28.17 17.12 -13.49
N ARG A 84 -27.98 18.36 -13.93
CA ARG A 84 -29.07 19.31 -14.23
C ARG A 84 -28.82 19.92 -15.60
N GLY A 85 -29.16 19.15 -16.62
CA GLY A 85 -29.23 19.53 -18.02
C GLY A 85 -30.19 18.58 -18.70
#